data_AF-Q98971-F1
#
_entry.id   AF-Q98971-F1
#
_cell.length_a   1.000
_cell.length_b   1.000
_cell.length_c   1.000
_cell.angle_alpha   90.00
_cell.angle_beta   90.00
_cell.angle_gamma   90.00
#
_symmetry.space_group_name_H-M   'P 1'
#
loop_
_entity.id
_entity.type
_entity.pdbx_description
1 polymer ?
#
loop_
_entity_poly.entity_id
_entity_poly.type
_entity_poly.pdbx_seq_one_letter_code
_entity_poly.pdbx_strand_id
1 'polypeptide(L)'
;MDYIRVHLEPLDHKKELANSSSDDEDFFASLKPTTHEASKELDGYLACVSDTRESLLTFPAICSLSIKTNTPLPASAACERLFSTAGLLFSPKRARLDTNNFENQLLLKLNLRFYNFE
;
A
#
# COMPACT_ATOMS: atom_id res chain seq x y z
N MET A 1 -3.26 -6.68 19.89
CA MET A 1 -4.10 -5.56 19.38
C MET A 1 -3.45 -4.19 19.58
N ASP A 2 -2.53 -4.03 20.55
CA ASP A 2 -1.94 -2.71 20.85
C ASP A 2 -1.09 -2.14 19.72
N TYR A 3 -0.42 -2.98 18.93
CA TYR A 3 0.31 -2.54 17.75
C TYR A 3 -0.61 -1.83 16.74
N ILE A 4 -1.78 -2.39 16.44
CA ILE A 4 -2.73 -1.79 15.49
C ILE A 4 -3.18 -0.43 16.02
N ARG A 5 -3.61 -0.35 17.28
CA ARG A 5 -4.06 0.91 17.89
C ARG A 5 -3.00 2.01 17.91
N VAL A 6 -1.73 1.64 18.13
CA VAL A 6 -0.62 2.61 18.17
C VAL A 6 -0.23 3.11 16.78
N HIS A 7 -0.40 2.29 15.74
CA HIS A 7 0.06 2.60 14.38
C HIS A 7 -1.09 2.89 13.40
N LEU A 8 -2.31 3.06 13.90
CA LEU A 8 -3.46 3.46 13.10
C LEU A 8 -3.45 4.99 12.97
N GLU A 9 -2.92 5.46 11.85
CA GLU A 9 -2.90 6.88 11.54
C GLU A 9 -4.27 7.30 10.96
N PRO A 10 -4.89 8.37 11.49
CA PRO A 10 -6.06 8.98 10.88
C PRO A 10 -5.69 9.46 9.47
N LEU A 11 -6.47 9.09 8.45
CA LEU A 11 -6.25 9.63 7.12
C LEU A 11 -6.70 11.10 7.11
N ASP A 12 -5.75 12.02 7.23
CA ASP A 12 -5.97 13.42 6.89
C ASP A 12 -6.44 13.47 5.44
N HIS A 13 -7.74 13.69 5.27
CA HIS A 13 -8.28 14.08 3.99
C HIS A 13 -7.60 15.40 3.66
N LYS A 14 -6.87 15.45 2.54
CA LYS A 14 -6.36 16.70 1.98
C LYS A 14 -7.41 17.79 2.22
N LYS A 15 -7.04 18.82 2.99
CA LYS A 15 -7.70 20.12 2.95
C LYS A 15 -7.59 20.60 1.50
N GLU A 16 -8.55 20.20 0.66
CA GLU A 16 -8.86 20.98 -0.53
C GLU A 16 -9.37 22.32 -0.03
N LEU A 17 -8.71 23.36 -0.53
CA LEU A 17 -8.89 24.76 -0.22
C LEU A 17 -10.32 25.18 -0.59
N ALA A 18 -11.27 25.00 0.33
CA ALA A 18 -12.55 25.70 0.30
C ALA A 18 -12.31 27.12 0.81
N ASN A 19 -12.05 28.02 -0.13
CA ASN A 19 -12.01 29.45 0.10
C ASN A 19 -13.46 29.91 0.36
N SER A 20 -13.93 29.86 1.62
CA SER A 20 -15.15 30.54 2.04
C SER A 20 -14.91 31.34 3.31
N SER A 21 -14.81 32.65 3.12
CA SER A 21 -14.86 33.68 4.16
C SER A 21 -16.16 33.55 4.98
N SER A 22 -16.08 32.94 6.16
CA SER A 22 -17.09 33.08 7.22
C SER A 22 -16.40 32.97 8.58
N ASP A 23 -16.55 34.01 9.37
CA ASP A 23 -15.75 34.37 10.54
C ASP A 23 -16.23 33.63 11.81
N ASP A 24 -16.20 32.30 11.80
CA ASP A 24 -16.49 31.44 12.96
C ASP A 24 -15.67 30.14 12.88
N GLU A 25 -14.34 30.26 12.72
CA GLU A 25 -13.44 29.09 12.80
C GLU A 25 -13.21 28.73 14.27
N ASP A 26 -13.80 27.62 14.69
CA ASP A 26 -13.69 27.05 16.03
C ASP A 26 -12.21 26.77 16.36
N PHE A 27 -11.57 27.68 17.09
CA PHE A 27 -10.12 27.70 17.40
C PHE A 27 -9.59 26.37 17.96
N PHE A 28 -10.47 25.59 18.60
CA PHE A 28 -10.16 24.29 19.18
C PHE A 28 -10.40 23.09 18.25
N ALA A 29 -10.92 23.29 17.03
CA ALA A 29 -11.12 22.22 16.05
C ALA A 29 -9.80 21.51 15.68
N SER A 30 -8.72 22.28 15.61
CA SER A 30 -7.34 21.78 15.40
C SER A 30 -6.81 20.92 16.56
N LEU A 31 -7.38 21.08 17.76
CA LEU A 31 -6.98 20.37 18.98
C LEU A 31 -7.81 19.10 19.21
N LYS A 32 -8.82 18.81 18.38
CA LYS A 32 -9.54 17.53 18.46
C LYS A 32 -8.57 16.41 18.09
N PRO A 33 -8.30 15.46 19.01
CA PRO A 33 -7.37 14.39 18.72
C PRO A 33 -7.96 13.49 17.63
N THR A 34 -7.35 13.54 16.45
CA THR A 34 -7.71 12.75 15.26
C THR A 34 -7.65 11.24 15.51
N THR A 35 -6.99 10.80 16.60
CA THR A 35 -6.97 9.41 17.09
C THR A 35 -8.35 8.82 17.37
N HIS A 36 -9.38 9.65 17.64
CA HIS A 36 -10.71 9.16 18.00
C HIS A 36 -11.50 8.58 16.82
N GLU A 37 -11.15 8.92 15.58
CA GLU A 37 -11.80 8.38 14.38
C GLU A 37 -11.19 7.06 13.95
N ALA A 38 -9.85 6.97 13.97
CA ALA A 38 -9.12 5.74 13.69
C ALA A 38 -9.53 4.61 14.67
N SER A 39 -9.69 4.90 15.97
CA SER A 39 -10.14 3.90 16.94
C SER A 39 -11.56 3.39 16.66
N LYS A 40 -12.48 4.27 16.21
CA LYS A 40 -13.84 3.87 15.83
C LYS A 40 -13.85 2.99 14.58
N GLU A 41 -12.96 3.29 13.63
CA GLU A 41 -12.79 2.48 12.43
C GLU A 41 -12.37 1.05 12.79
N LEU A 42 -11.40 0.90 13.71
CA LEU A 42 -10.95 -0.40 14.21
C LEU A 42 -12.08 -1.19 14.84
N ASP A 43 -12.87 -0.57 15.71
CA ASP A 43 -14.00 -1.23 16.36
C ASP A 43 -15.07 -1.63 15.31
N GLY A 44 -15.31 -0.78 14.31
CA GLY A 44 -16.21 -1.07 13.19
C GLY A 44 -15.75 -2.24 12.32
N TYR A 45 -14.45 -2.35 12.07
CA TYR A 45 -13.89 -3.48 11.32
C TYR A 45 -13.96 -4.79 12.11
N LEU A 46 -13.65 -4.75 13.42
CA LEU A 46 -13.75 -5.94 14.28
C LEU A 46 -15.20 -6.42 14.47
N ALA A 47 -16.17 -5.50 14.37
CA ALA A 47 -17.60 -5.83 14.39
C ALA A 47 -18.16 -6.22 13.01
N CYS A 48 -17.38 -6.07 11.93
CA CYS A 48 -17.82 -6.41 10.58
C CYS A 48 -17.99 -7.93 10.43
N VAL A 49 -19.15 -8.36 9.93
CA VAL A 49 -19.47 -9.78 9.73
C VAL A 49 -18.83 -10.34 8.44
N SER A 50 -18.36 -9.47 7.55
CA SER A 50 -17.77 -9.88 6.27
C SER A 50 -16.27 -10.17 6.40
N ASP A 51 -15.87 -11.40 6.06
CA ASP A 51 -14.47 -11.84 6.01
C ASP A 51 -13.86 -11.73 4.59
N THR A 52 -14.50 -10.95 3.70
CA THR A 52 -13.96 -10.73 2.35
C THR A 52 -12.88 -9.67 2.36
N ARG A 53 -11.86 -9.80 1.50
CA ARG A 53 -10.83 -8.75 1.33
C ARG A 53 -11.43 -7.38 0.98
N GLU A 54 -12.57 -7.38 0.29
CA GLU A 54 -13.29 -6.16 -0.10
C GLU A 54 -13.85 -5.40 1.10
N SER A 55 -14.18 -6.09 2.21
CA SER A 55 -14.66 -5.43 3.43
C SER A 55 -13.62 -4.46 3.99
N LEU A 56 -12.33 -4.79 3.84
CA LEU A 56 -11.20 -3.94 4.23
C LEU A 56 -11.21 -2.58 3.51
N LEU A 57 -11.72 -2.49 2.28
CA LEU A 57 -11.80 -1.24 1.53
C LEU A 57 -12.78 -0.24 2.16
N THR A 58 -13.70 -0.72 2.99
CA THR A 58 -14.66 0.09 3.75
C THR A 58 -13.99 0.81 4.92
N PHE A 59 -12.79 0.38 5.31
CA PHE A 59 -12.02 0.88 6.43
C PHE A 59 -10.65 1.37 5.93
N PRO A 60 -10.54 2.63 5.46
CA PRO A 60 -9.35 3.17 4.82
C PRO A 60 -8.06 3.14 5.67
N ALA A 61 -8.12 3.51 6.96
CA ALA A 61 -6.94 3.51 7.84
C ALA A 61 -6.48 2.08 8.11
N ILE A 62 -7.42 1.14 8.28
CA ILE A 62 -7.09 -0.28 8.51
C ILE A 62 -6.57 -0.92 7.23
N CYS A 63 -7.13 -0.57 6.06
CA CYS A 63 -6.64 -1.00 4.76
C CYS A 63 -5.19 -0.56 4.56
N SER A 64 -4.89 0.71 4.81
CA SER A 64 -3.54 1.26 4.72
C SER A 64 -2.56 0.52 5.62
N LEU A 65 -2.93 0.31 6.89
CA LEU A 65 -2.09 -0.42 7.84
C LEU A 65 -1.91 -1.90 7.45
N SER A 66 -2.97 -2.55 6.96
CA SER A 66 -2.93 -3.93 6.47
C SER A 66 -1.98 -4.06 5.28
N ILE A 67 -2.01 -3.11 4.35
CA ILE A 67 -1.05 -3.06 3.24
C ILE A 67 0.37 -2.95 3.84
N LYS A 68 0.62 -1.97 4.70
CA LYS A 68 1.95 -1.73 5.28
C LYS A 68 2.53 -2.93 6.04
N THR A 69 1.68 -3.69 6.74
CA THR A 69 2.11 -4.78 7.62
C THR A 69 2.14 -6.15 6.93
N ASN A 70 1.21 -6.42 6.01
CA ASN A 70 1.06 -7.74 5.39
C ASN A 70 1.67 -7.84 3.98
N THR A 71 1.94 -6.72 3.30
CA THR A 71 2.55 -6.75 1.96
C THR A 71 4.08 -6.75 1.88
N PRO A 72 4.89 -6.42 2.91
CA PRO A 72 6.32 -6.66 2.79
C PRO A 72 6.53 -8.18 2.71
N LEU A 73 6.70 -8.70 1.49
CA LEU A 73 7.11 -10.10 1.29
C LEU A 73 8.40 -10.33 2.09
N PRO A 74 8.63 -11.54 2.62
CA PRO A 74 9.99 -11.94 2.99
C PRO A 74 10.88 -11.76 1.76
N ALA A 75 11.66 -10.67 1.78
CA ALA A 75 12.34 -10.14 0.60
C ALA A 75 13.28 -11.17 -0.01
N SER A 76 13.86 -12.07 0.80
CA SER A 76 14.79 -13.09 0.35
C SER A 76 14.21 -14.01 -0.73
N ALA A 77 13.06 -14.63 -0.51
CA ALA A 77 12.49 -15.58 -1.46
C ALA A 77 12.05 -14.89 -2.77
N ALA A 78 11.54 -13.66 -2.68
CA ALA A 78 11.20 -12.85 -3.86
C ALA A 78 12.45 -12.43 -4.65
N CYS A 79 13.50 -11.99 -3.95
CA CYS A 79 14.79 -11.66 -4.54
C CYS A 79 15.46 -12.88 -5.18
N GLU A 80 15.41 -14.06 -4.55
CA GLU A 80 15.94 -15.30 -5.12
C GLU A 80 15.22 -15.68 -6.42
N ARG A 81 13.89 -15.55 -6.48
CA ARG A 81 13.12 -15.76 -7.73
C ARG A 81 13.50 -14.75 -8.81
N LEU A 82 13.69 -13.48 -8.44
CA LEU A 82 14.17 -12.43 -9.34
C LEU A 82 15.55 -12.79 -9.90
N PHE A 83 16.52 -13.12 -9.04
CA PHE A 83 17.89 -13.45 -9.45
C PHE A 83 18.00 -14.76 -10.23
N SER A 84 17.20 -15.78 -9.89
CA SER A 84 17.12 -17.01 -10.68
C SER A 84 16.63 -16.71 -12.10
N THR A 85 15.59 -15.89 -12.24
CA THR A 85 15.07 -15.45 -13.55
C THR A 85 16.07 -14.59 -14.31
N ALA A 86 16.79 -13.72 -13.59
CA ALA A 86 17.87 -12.89 -14.11
C ALA A 86 19.03 -13.74 -14.64
N GLY A 87 19.42 -14.80 -13.93
CA GLY A 87 20.45 -15.75 -14.36
C GLY A 87 20.11 -16.48 -15.67
N LEU A 88 18.83 -16.78 -15.90
CA LEU A 88 18.37 -17.34 -17.18
C LEU A 88 18.46 -16.34 -18.34
N LEU A 89 18.33 -15.05 -18.05
CA LEU A 89 18.44 -13.98 -19.02
C LEU A 89 19.91 -13.66 -19.33
N PHE A 90 20.74 -13.68 -18.29
CA PHE A 90 22.18 -13.45 -18.33
C PHE A 90 22.91 -14.71 -18.82
N SER A 91 22.82 -14.96 -20.13
CA SER A 91 23.45 -16.11 -20.78
C SER A 91 24.55 -15.67 -21.75
N PRO A 92 25.59 -16.50 -21.97
CA PRO A 92 26.67 -16.17 -22.92
C PRO A 92 26.19 -15.87 -24.34
N LYS A 93 25.06 -16.46 -24.77
CA LYS A 93 24.44 -16.21 -26.08
C LYS A 93 23.84 -14.80 -26.21
N ARG A 94 23.61 -14.09 -25.09
CA ARG A 94 23.07 -12.72 -25.03
C ARG A 94 24.11 -11.72 -24.50
N ALA A 95 25.39 -11.94 -24.76
CA ALA A 95 26.51 -11.15 -24.22
C ALA A 95 26.53 -9.66 -24.63
N ARG A 96 25.64 -9.22 -25.54
CA ARG A 96 25.50 -7.81 -25.97
C ARG A 96 24.26 -7.12 -25.40
N LEU A 97 23.73 -7.58 -24.27
CA LEU A 97 22.66 -6.89 -23.55
C LEU A 97 23.25 -5.76 -22.71
N ASP A 98 22.80 -4.53 -22.99
CA ASP A 98 23.02 -3.39 -22.10
C ASP A 98 22.22 -3.56 -20.79
N THR A 99 22.68 -2.93 -19.71
CA THR A 99 22.09 -3.01 -18.37
C THR A 99 20.61 -2.64 -18.39
N ASN A 100 20.26 -1.54 -19.06
CA ASN A 100 18.87 -1.08 -19.15
C ASN A 100 17.99 -2.11 -19.87
N ASN A 101 18.51 -2.72 -20.94
CA ASN A 101 17.77 -3.73 -21.70
C ASN A 101 17.60 -5.03 -20.92
N PHE A 102 18.60 -5.40 -20.12
CA PHE A 102 18.52 -6.55 -19.22
C PHE A 102 17.44 -6.35 -18.14
N GLU A 103 17.46 -5.21 -17.45
CA GLU A 103 16.47 -4.88 -16.41
C GLU A 103 15.06 -4.80 -16.99
N ASN A 104 14.88 -4.16 -18.14
CA ASN A 104 13.60 -4.10 -18.83
C ASN A 104 13.08 -5.50 -19.21
N GLN A 105 13.94 -6.37 -19.76
CA GLN A 105 13.55 -7.74 -20.10
C GLN A 105 13.20 -8.56 -18.85
N LEU A 106 13.92 -8.39 -17.75
CA LEU A 106 13.62 -9.03 -16.48
C LEU A 106 12.27 -8.57 -15.92
N LEU A 107 12.00 -7.26 -15.97
CA LEU A 107 10.74 -6.66 -15.54
C LEU A 107 9.57 -7.19 -16.38
N LEU A 108 9.66 -7.16 -17.70
CA LEU A 108 8.62 -7.69 -18.59
C LEU A 108 8.38 -9.19 -18.33
N LYS A 109 9.44 -9.99 -18.21
CA LYS A 109 9.32 -11.43 -18.04
C LYS A 109 8.64 -11.83 -16.74
N LEU A 110 8.91 -11.10 -15.65
CA LEU A 110 8.27 -11.36 -14.35
C LEU A 110 6.83 -10.88 -14.29
N ASN A 111 6.52 -9.79 -15.00
CA ASN A 111 5.19 -9.17 -14.95
C ASN A 111 4.28 -9.60 -16.11
N LEU A 112 4.71 -10.52 -16.97
CA LEU A 112 3.97 -10.92 -18.18
C LEU A 112 2.51 -11.32 -17.90
N ARG A 113 2.23 -11.94 -16.74
CA ARG A 113 0.88 -12.36 -16.35
C ARG A 113 -0.06 -11.20 -16.00
N PHE A 114 0.48 -10.02 -15.72
CA PHE A 114 -0.29 -8.81 -15.42
C PHE A 114 -0.53 -7.97 -16.68
N TYR A 115 0.17 -8.26 -17.77
CA TYR A 115 -0.10 -7.68 -19.08
C TYR A 115 -1.07 -8.59 -19.83
N ASN A 116 -2.35 -8.19 -19.91
CA ASN A 116 -3.28 -8.75 -20.89
C ASN A 116 -2.88 -8.19 -22.26
N PHE A 117 -2.21 -9.01 -23.07
CA PHE A 117 -2.16 -8.79 -24.52
C PHE A 117 -3.43 -9.42 -25.10
N GLU A 118 -4.56 -8.73 -24.96
CA GLU A 118 -5.76 -8.97 -25.79
C GLU A 118 -5.67 -8.17 -27.09
#